data_AF-A0A9D8Q9W7-F1
#
_entry.id   AF-A0A9D8Q9W7-F1
#
_cell.length_a   1.000
_cell.length_b   1.000
_cell.length_c   1.000
_cell.angle_alpha   90.00
_cell.angle_beta   90.00
_cell.angle_gamma   90.00
#
_symmetry.space_group_name_H-M   'P 1'
#
loop_
_entity.id
_entity.type
_entity.pdbx_description
1 polymer ?
#
loop_
_entity_poly.entity_id
_entity_poly.type
_entity_poly.pdbx_seq_one_letter_code
_entity_poly.pdbx_strand_id
1 'polypeptide(L)'
;MPRLVRHLLKLVGVLAVVAWSLVPIGLIALSSFKADRDIFSPTGAFSFAPTLANYEALWNRWGDFFFGLWNSFLVTVGATLLAVGVSLLAGFAYSRFASRGLQASAFFLIFIRLIPPIVVTLPLFPIVNWLGLNDTHLVLILLYATFFVSLGTVLMRTFMDQIPRELDEAMALADDIRFHR
;
A
#
# COMPACT_ATOMS: atom_id res chain seq x y z
N MET A 1 16.58 -16.28 33.49
CA MET A 1 15.34 -15.52 33.75
C MET A 1 14.16 -16.46 33.76
N PRO A 2 13.27 -16.43 34.78
CA PRO A 2 12.08 -17.27 34.80
C PRO A 2 11.21 -16.95 33.58
N ARG A 3 10.61 -17.97 32.95
CA ARG A 3 9.82 -17.83 31.72
C ARG A 3 8.74 -16.74 31.86
N LEU A 4 8.17 -16.57 33.05
CA LEU A 4 7.17 -15.55 33.39
C LEU A 4 7.69 -14.11 33.20
N VAL A 5 8.91 -13.81 33.68
CA VAL A 5 9.53 -12.48 33.56
C VAL A 5 9.77 -12.10 32.10
N ARG A 6 10.16 -13.07 31.25
CA ARG A 6 10.33 -12.81 29.81
C ARG A 6 9.00 -12.48 29.12
N HIS A 7 7.88 -13.09 29.52
CA HIS A 7 6.57 -12.78 28.96
C HIS A 7 6.08 -11.40 29.43
N LEU A 8 6.26 -11.07 30.71
CA LEU A 8 5.94 -9.74 31.24
C LEU A 8 6.72 -8.64 30.53
N LEU A 9 8.04 -8.81 30.34
CA LEU A 9 8.87 -7.85 29.60
C LEU A 9 8.40 -7.68 28.15
N LYS A 10 8.04 -8.77 27.46
CA LYS A 10 7.48 -8.70 26.11
C LYS A 10 6.15 -7.95 26.09
N LEU A 11 5.24 -8.23 27.03
CA LEU A 11 3.94 -7.56 27.13
C LEU A 11 4.10 -6.07 27.38
N VAL A 12 4.95 -5.67 28.34
CA VAL A 12 5.25 -4.26 28.61
C VAL A 12 5.85 -3.59 27.37
N GLY A 13 6.78 -4.26 26.68
CA GLY A 13 7.37 -3.75 25.44
C GLY A 13 6.33 -3.54 24.34
N VAL A 14 5.45 -4.52 24.11
CA VAL A 14 4.36 -4.41 23.12
C VAL A 14 3.40 -3.27 23.49
N LEU A 15 2.99 -3.18 24.76
CA LEU A 15 2.10 -2.12 25.23
C LEU A 15 2.74 -0.73 25.08
N ALA A 16 4.04 -0.61 25.36
CA ALA A 16 4.77 0.64 25.18
C ALA A 16 4.82 1.07 23.71
N VAL A 17 5.08 0.14 22.78
CA VAL A 17 5.08 0.41 21.34
C VAL A 17 3.68 0.82 20.87
N VAL A 18 2.65 0.07 21.27
CA VAL A 18 1.26 0.39 20.92
C VAL A 18 0.86 1.76 21.45
N ALA A 19 1.14 2.06 22.71
CA ALA A 19 0.85 3.36 23.31
C ALA A 19 1.58 4.47 22.54
N TRP A 20 2.87 4.30 22.27
CA TRP A 20 3.67 5.28 21.53
C TRP A 20 3.14 5.53 20.11
N SER A 21 2.71 4.49 19.39
CA SER A 21 2.11 4.63 18.05
C SER A 21 0.72 5.24 18.06
N LEU A 22 -0.07 5.03 19.12
CA LEU A 22 -1.43 5.57 19.23
C LEU A 22 -1.48 7.03 19.66
N VAL A 23 -0.46 7.53 20.38
CA VAL A 23 -0.38 8.93 20.81
C VAL A 23 -0.56 9.94 19.66
N PRO A 24 0.22 9.90 18.55
CA PRO A 24 0.05 10.87 17.47
C PRO A 24 -1.31 10.76 16.77
N ILE A 25 -1.85 9.53 16.63
CA ILE A 25 -3.19 9.31 16.06
C ILE A 25 -4.25 9.92 16.95
N GLY A 26 -4.14 9.72 18.26
CA GLY A 26 -5.02 10.33 19.27
C GLY A 26 -4.96 11.85 19.25
N LEU A 27 -3.78 12.45 19.03
CA LEU A 27 -3.64 13.90 18.91
C LEU A 27 -4.33 14.46 17.65
N ILE A 28 -4.25 13.75 16.52
CA ILE A 28 -4.96 14.14 15.28
C ILE A 28 -6.47 14.04 15.50
N ALA A 29 -6.94 12.93 16.08
CA ALA A 29 -8.34 12.73 16.41
C ALA A 29 -8.86 13.76 17.42
N LEU A 30 -8.06 14.14 18.42
CA LEU A 30 -8.42 15.18 19.37
C LEU A 30 -8.50 16.57 18.69
N SER A 31 -7.61 16.81 17.74
CA SER A 31 -7.56 18.07 16.97
C SER A 31 -8.76 18.23 16.04
N SER A 32 -9.40 17.15 15.57
CA SER A 32 -10.62 17.26 14.76
C SER A 32 -11.82 17.81 15.55
N PHE A 33 -11.77 17.81 16.89
CA PHE A 33 -12.78 18.42 17.76
C PHE A 33 -12.42 19.82 18.24
N LYS A 34 -11.27 20.38 17.85
CA LYS A 34 -10.84 21.74 18.21
C LYS A 34 -11.36 22.76 17.20
N ALA A 35 -11.62 23.99 17.63
CA ALA A 35 -11.81 25.07 16.67
C ALA A 35 -10.50 25.36 15.91
N ASP A 36 -10.57 25.81 14.66
CA ASP A 36 -9.40 26.08 13.79
C ASP A 36 -8.29 26.89 14.48
N ARG A 37 -8.69 27.92 15.25
CA ARG A 37 -7.79 28.79 16.01
C ARG A 37 -7.04 28.11 17.15
N ASP A 38 -7.57 27.01 17.66
CA ASP A 38 -7.06 26.32 18.85
C ASP A 38 -6.15 25.13 18.50
N ILE A 39 -6.06 24.75 17.21
CA ILE A 39 -5.23 23.62 16.74
C ILE A 39 -3.76 23.80 17.11
N PHE A 40 -3.23 25.03 16.94
CA PHE A 40 -1.84 25.38 17.24
C PHE A 40 -1.70 26.24 18.52
N SER A 41 -2.73 26.27 19.37
CA SER A 41 -2.69 27.08 20.59
C SER A 41 -1.60 26.59 21.57
N PRO A 42 -0.84 27.50 22.21
CA PRO A 42 0.13 27.15 23.24
C PRO A 42 -0.49 26.58 24.53
N THR A 43 -1.81 26.66 24.72
CA THR A 43 -2.53 26.27 25.95
C THR A 43 -2.56 24.76 26.22
N GLY A 44 -1.85 23.96 25.43
CA GLY A 44 -1.70 22.52 25.59
C GLY A 44 -2.69 21.71 24.78
N ALA A 45 -2.31 20.48 24.41
CA ALA A 45 -3.08 19.64 23.49
C ALA A 45 -4.48 19.27 23.99
N PHE A 46 -4.74 19.32 25.30
CA PHE A 46 -5.93 18.77 25.95
C PHE A 46 -6.91 19.81 26.50
N SER A 47 -6.57 21.10 26.45
CA SER A 47 -7.42 22.18 26.98
C SER A 47 -8.11 22.93 25.84
N PHE A 48 -9.32 22.49 25.47
CA PHE A 48 -10.15 23.11 24.44
C PHE A 48 -11.63 22.81 24.68
N ALA A 49 -12.53 23.61 24.10
CA ALA A 49 -13.96 23.30 24.07
C ALA A 49 -14.26 22.39 22.87
N PRO A 50 -14.72 21.13 23.08
CA PRO A 50 -14.99 20.22 21.98
C PRO A 50 -16.14 20.72 21.11
N THR A 51 -15.95 20.66 19.79
CA THR A 51 -16.89 21.16 18.80
C THR A 51 -16.97 20.21 17.59
N LEU A 52 -18.15 20.15 16.96
CA LEU A 52 -18.37 19.41 15.71
C LEU A 52 -18.34 20.32 14.47
N ALA A 53 -18.01 21.60 14.63
CA ALA A 53 -18.00 22.57 13.54
C ALA A 53 -17.10 22.16 12.36
N ASN A 54 -15.99 21.46 12.63
CA ASN A 54 -15.11 20.94 11.57
C ASN A 54 -15.81 19.90 10.70
N TYR A 55 -16.67 19.06 11.29
CA TYR A 55 -17.43 18.05 10.57
C TYR A 55 -18.59 18.67 9.79
N GLU A 56 -19.30 19.64 10.37
CA GLU A 56 -20.32 20.40 9.64
C GLU A 56 -19.70 21.17 8.45
N ALA A 57 -18.49 21.70 8.63
CA ALA A 57 -17.75 22.37 7.58
C ALA A 57 -17.43 21.42 6.40
N LEU A 58 -17.30 20.10 6.61
CA LEU A 58 -17.09 19.16 5.51
C LEU A 58 -18.24 19.18 4.50
N TRP A 59 -19.48 19.40 4.98
CA TRP A 59 -20.66 19.47 4.10
C TRP A 59 -20.89 20.88 3.56
N ASN A 60 -20.70 21.90 4.40
CA ASN A 60 -21.13 23.26 4.09
C ASN A 60 -20.04 24.14 3.47
N ARG A 61 -18.77 23.86 3.77
CA ARG A 61 -17.61 24.68 3.37
C ARG A 61 -16.66 23.94 2.42
N TRP A 62 -16.58 22.62 2.54
CA TRP A 62 -15.68 21.76 1.78
C TRP A 62 -16.44 20.73 0.93
N GLY A 63 -17.38 21.18 0.10
CA GLY A 63 -18.29 20.30 -0.67
C GLY A 63 -17.59 19.23 -1.53
N ASP A 64 -16.36 19.48 -2.00
CA ASP A 64 -15.59 18.53 -2.79
C ASP A 64 -14.87 17.46 -1.96
N PHE A 65 -14.89 17.55 -0.62
CA PHE A 65 -14.18 16.63 0.26
C PHE A 65 -14.60 15.18 0.02
N PHE A 66 -15.90 14.90 -0.04
CA PHE A 66 -16.41 13.54 -0.24
C PHE A 66 -16.15 13.02 -1.66
N PHE A 67 -16.16 13.91 -2.65
CA PHE A 67 -15.77 13.56 -4.02
C PHE A 67 -14.28 13.20 -4.08
N GLY A 68 -13.40 13.99 -3.45
CA GLY A 68 -11.98 13.69 -3.32
C GLY A 68 -11.70 12.40 -2.55
N LEU A 69 -12.48 12.12 -1.50
CA LEU A 69 -12.41 10.87 -0.76
C LEU A 69 -12.80 9.68 -1.63
N TRP A 70 -13.86 9.81 -2.43
CA TRP A 70 -14.28 8.79 -3.38
C TRP A 70 -13.24 8.55 -4.48
N ASN A 71 -12.65 9.62 -5.02
CA ASN A 71 -11.54 9.52 -5.98
C ASN A 71 -10.35 8.76 -5.39
N SER A 72 -9.98 9.07 -4.15
CA SER A 72 -8.89 8.40 -3.43
C SER A 72 -9.19 6.92 -3.21
N PHE A 73 -10.43 6.60 -2.84
CA PHE A 73 -10.89 5.22 -2.69
C PHE A 73 -10.79 4.45 -4.02
N LEU A 74 -11.32 5.00 -5.10
CA LEU A 74 -11.30 4.38 -6.43
C LEU A 74 -9.88 4.14 -6.93
N VAL A 75 -9.01 5.14 -6.81
CA VAL A 75 -7.59 5.04 -7.20
C VAL A 75 -6.88 3.98 -6.36
N THR A 76 -7.07 3.99 -5.04
CA THR A 76 -6.40 3.05 -4.13
C THR A 76 -6.83 1.62 -4.40
N VAL A 77 -8.14 1.36 -4.52
CA VAL A 77 -8.67 0.02 -4.81
C VAL A 77 -8.22 -0.45 -6.19
N GLY A 78 -8.35 0.39 -7.22
CA GLY A 78 -7.92 0.06 -8.58
C GLY A 78 -6.43 -0.25 -8.66
N ALA A 79 -5.58 0.60 -8.06
CA ALA A 79 -4.13 0.38 -8.01
C ALA A 79 -3.76 -0.88 -7.23
N THR A 80 -4.43 -1.15 -6.12
CA THR A 80 -4.18 -2.35 -5.30
C THR A 80 -4.54 -3.62 -6.04
N LEU A 81 -5.73 -3.69 -6.64
CA LEU A 81 -6.17 -4.86 -7.42
C LEU A 81 -5.22 -5.13 -8.59
N LEU A 82 -4.87 -4.08 -9.34
CA LEU A 82 -3.93 -4.19 -10.46
C LEU A 82 -2.55 -4.63 -9.98
N ALA A 83 -2.02 -4.01 -8.93
CA ALA A 83 -0.71 -4.34 -8.39
C ALA A 83 -0.64 -5.78 -7.88
N VAL A 84 -1.66 -6.22 -7.13
CA VAL A 84 -1.75 -7.61 -6.63
C VAL A 84 -1.86 -8.59 -7.77
N GLY A 85 -2.74 -8.35 -8.75
CA GLY A 85 -2.92 -9.22 -9.90
C GLY A 85 -1.63 -9.39 -10.72
N VAL A 86 -0.97 -8.28 -11.05
CA VAL A 86 0.30 -8.31 -11.79
C VAL A 86 1.41 -8.94 -10.96
N SER A 87 1.51 -8.62 -9.67
CA SER A 87 2.51 -9.19 -8.77
C SER A 87 2.33 -10.69 -8.56
N LEU A 88 1.08 -11.17 -8.57
CA LEU A 88 0.76 -12.59 -8.49
C LEU A 88 1.34 -13.34 -9.69
N LEU A 89 1.02 -12.87 -10.89
CA LEU A 89 1.48 -13.47 -12.15
C LEU A 89 3.01 -13.38 -12.28
N ALA A 90 3.58 -12.21 -11.99
CA ALA A 90 5.01 -12.00 -12.04
C ALA A 90 5.71 -12.89 -11.01
N GLY A 91 5.29 -12.89 -9.75
CA GLY A 91 5.88 -13.69 -8.67
C GLY A 91 5.89 -15.19 -8.99
N PHE A 92 4.79 -15.70 -9.56
CA PHE A 92 4.74 -17.06 -10.09
C PHE A 92 5.78 -17.29 -11.17
N ALA A 93 5.85 -16.41 -12.17
CA ALA A 93 6.80 -16.54 -13.26
C ALA A 93 8.26 -16.51 -12.77
N TYR A 94 8.60 -15.59 -11.85
CA TYR A 94 9.92 -15.48 -11.22
C TYR A 94 10.31 -16.69 -10.37
N SER A 95 9.32 -17.37 -9.79
CA SER A 95 9.54 -18.51 -8.93
C SER A 95 9.71 -19.82 -9.73
N ARG A 96 8.93 -19.98 -10.80
CA ARG A 96 8.87 -21.24 -11.58
C ARG A 96 9.82 -21.25 -12.76
N PHE A 97 10.02 -20.12 -13.44
CA PHE A 97 10.90 -20.03 -14.60
C PHE A 97 12.29 -19.52 -14.22
N ALA A 98 13.32 -20.18 -14.74
CA ALA A 98 14.72 -19.77 -14.57
C ALA A 98 15.28 -19.24 -15.90
N SER A 99 15.09 -17.96 -16.19
CA SER A 99 15.72 -17.30 -17.36
C SER A 99 16.72 -16.24 -16.93
N ARG A 100 17.82 -16.07 -17.67
CA ARG A 100 18.85 -15.07 -17.37
C ARG A 100 18.30 -13.64 -17.44
N GLY A 101 17.39 -13.38 -18.39
CA GLY A 101 16.70 -12.10 -18.51
C GLY A 101 15.78 -11.81 -17.31
N LEU A 102 15.09 -12.82 -16.81
CA LEU A 102 14.23 -12.71 -15.63
C LEU A 102 15.06 -12.43 -14.37
N GLN A 103 16.19 -13.11 -14.19
CA GLN A 103 17.08 -12.81 -13.06
C GLN A 103 17.64 -11.38 -13.11
N ALA A 104 17.99 -10.89 -14.32
CA ALA A 104 18.45 -9.52 -14.49
C ALA A 104 17.34 -8.48 -14.21
N SER A 105 16.10 -8.73 -14.65
CA SER A 105 14.97 -7.81 -14.42
C SER A 105 14.58 -7.69 -12.96
N ALA A 106 14.81 -8.71 -12.12
CA ALA A 106 14.57 -8.63 -10.67
C ALA A 106 15.38 -7.50 -9.99
N PHE A 107 16.62 -7.27 -10.44
CA PHE A 107 17.44 -6.17 -9.93
C PHE A 107 16.83 -4.81 -10.32
N PHE A 108 16.40 -4.66 -11.57
CA PHE A 108 15.75 -3.44 -12.05
C PHE A 108 14.44 -3.12 -11.32
N LEU A 109 13.66 -4.14 -10.97
CA LEU A 109 12.45 -3.96 -10.15
C LEU A 109 12.78 -3.29 -8.81
N ILE A 110 13.85 -3.69 -8.14
CA ILE A 110 14.24 -3.06 -6.86
C ILE A 110 14.79 -1.65 -7.10
N PHE A 111 15.63 -1.49 -8.13
CA PHE A 111 16.26 -0.22 -8.46
C PHE A 111 15.24 0.89 -8.76
N ILE A 112 14.18 0.60 -9.52
CA ILE A 112 13.19 1.63 -9.89
C ILE A 112 12.45 2.22 -8.68
N ARG A 113 12.43 1.52 -7.55
CA ARG A 113 11.81 1.99 -6.31
C ARG A 113 12.63 3.05 -5.58
N LEU A 114 13.93 3.15 -5.88
CA LEU A 114 14.79 4.21 -5.36
C LEU A 114 14.50 5.55 -6.03
N ILE A 115 13.86 5.53 -7.21
CA ILE A 115 13.48 6.74 -7.93
C ILE A 115 12.21 7.32 -7.25
N PRO A 116 12.23 8.58 -6.80
CA PRO A 116 11.04 9.21 -6.25
C PRO A 116 9.91 9.26 -7.30
N PRO A 117 8.66 8.92 -6.97
CA PRO A 117 7.56 8.89 -7.93
C PRO A 117 7.42 10.20 -8.74
N ILE A 118 7.64 11.35 -8.08
CA ILE A 118 7.54 12.68 -8.70
C ILE A 118 8.52 12.88 -9.86
N VAL A 119 9.70 12.24 -9.81
CA VAL A 119 10.73 12.30 -10.86
C VAL A 119 10.25 11.61 -12.13
N VAL A 120 9.41 10.59 -11.99
CA VAL A 120 8.80 9.86 -13.11
C VAL A 120 7.56 10.58 -13.63
N THR A 121 6.75 11.17 -12.75
CA THR A 121 5.48 11.80 -13.13
C THR A 121 5.66 13.03 -14.02
N LEU A 122 6.62 13.91 -13.72
CA LEU A 122 6.86 15.15 -14.50
C LEU A 122 7.13 14.90 -15.99
N PRO A 123 8.09 14.03 -16.39
CA PRO A 123 8.36 13.76 -17.80
C PRO A 123 7.26 12.95 -18.50
N LEU A 124 6.40 12.25 -17.75
CA LEU A 124 5.25 11.55 -18.33
C LEU A 124 4.08 12.49 -18.65
N PHE A 125 4.02 13.66 -18.04
CA PHE A 125 2.90 14.60 -18.21
C PHE A 125 2.63 14.99 -19.67
N PRO A 126 3.63 15.33 -20.51
CA PRO A 126 3.39 15.61 -21.93
C PRO A 126 2.79 14.42 -22.70
N ILE A 127 3.18 13.19 -22.36
CA ILE A 127 2.69 11.96 -23.00
C ILE A 127 1.23 11.72 -22.59
N VAL A 128 0.94 11.81 -21.29
CA VAL A 128 -0.42 11.71 -20.76
C VAL A 128 -1.34 12.77 -21.38
N ASN A 129 -0.81 13.98 -21.57
CA ASN A 129 -1.54 15.07 -22.20
C ASN A 129 -1.82 14.82 -23.67
N TRP A 130 -0.82 14.34 -24.41
CA TRP A 130 -1.00 13.95 -25.80
C TRP A 130 -2.00 12.81 -25.99
N LEU A 131 -2.04 11.86 -25.05
CA LEU A 131 -3.02 10.76 -25.02
C LEU A 131 -4.43 11.19 -24.58
N GLY A 132 -4.62 12.44 -24.15
CA GLY A 132 -5.90 12.93 -23.62
C GLY A 132 -6.32 12.27 -22.30
N LEU A 133 -5.35 11.70 -21.56
CA LEU A 133 -5.60 10.98 -20.31
C LEU A 133 -5.38 11.87 -19.06
N ASN A 134 -5.16 13.17 -19.23
CA ASN A 134 -5.05 14.07 -18.08
C ASN A 134 -6.33 14.04 -17.25
N ASP A 135 -6.17 14.31 -15.95
CA ASP A 135 -7.28 14.38 -14.99
C ASP A 135 -8.15 13.11 -14.93
N THR A 136 -7.60 11.97 -15.37
CA THR A 136 -8.25 10.66 -15.22
C THR A 136 -7.63 9.87 -14.07
N HIS A 137 -8.46 9.10 -13.36
CA HIS A 137 -7.98 8.16 -12.33
C HIS A 137 -7.08 7.07 -12.90
N LEU A 138 -7.22 6.74 -14.20
CA LEU A 138 -6.47 5.67 -14.86
C LEU A 138 -4.96 5.90 -14.77
N VAL A 139 -4.50 7.12 -15.02
CA VAL A 139 -3.07 7.46 -14.96
C VAL A 139 -2.53 7.24 -13.54
N LEU A 140 -3.27 7.70 -12.53
CA LEU A 140 -2.89 7.51 -11.13
C LEU A 140 -2.86 6.03 -10.73
N ILE A 141 -3.87 5.26 -11.15
CA ILE A 141 -3.96 3.81 -10.90
C ILE A 141 -2.73 3.09 -11.49
N LEU A 142 -2.38 3.38 -12.74
CA LEU A 142 -1.25 2.74 -13.42
C LEU A 142 0.09 3.10 -12.77
N LEU A 143 0.30 4.38 -12.44
CA LEU A 143 1.53 4.85 -11.80
C LEU A 143 1.70 4.24 -10.41
N TYR A 144 0.66 4.25 -9.60
CA TYR A 144 0.69 3.64 -8.27
C TYR A 144 0.90 2.13 -8.36
N ALA A 145 0.16 1.44 -9.23
CA ALA A 145 0.33 0.00 -9.40
C ALA A 145 1.77 -0.34 -9.80
N THR A 146 2.36 0.37 -10.76
CA THR A 146 3.74 0.14 -11.21
C THR A 146 4.74 0.24 -10.04
N PHE A 147 4.55 1.22 -9.15
CA PHE A 147 5.42 1.41 -7.99
C PHE A 147 5.31 0.26 -6.98
N PHE A 148 4.09 -0.26 -6.76
CA PHE A 148 3.84 -1.35 -5.82
C PHE A 148 4.13 -2.75 -6.40
N VAL A 149 4.02 -2.93 -7.72
CA VAL A 149 4.31 -4.21 -8.41
C VAL A 149 5.73 -4.70 -8.16
N SER A 150 6.70 -3.78 -8.06
CA SER A 150 8.09 -4.14 -7.74
C SER A 150 8.21 -4.95 -6.44
N LEU A 151 7.72 -4.39 -5.33
CA LEU A 151 7.75 -5.10 -4.05
C LEU A 151 6.81 -6.30 -4.06
N GLY A 152 5.61 -6.14 -4.61
CA GLY A 152 4.61 -7.21 -4.66
C GLY A 152 5.15 -8.44 -5.37
N THR A 153 5.89 -8.26 -6.48
CA THR A 153 6.50 -9.36 -7.24
C THR A 153 7.55 -10.09 -6.41
N VAL A 154 8.44 -9.37 -5.71
CA VAL A 154 9.48 -9.98 -4.87
C VAL A 154 8.86 -10.73 -3.68
N LEU A 155 7.86 -10.12 -3.05
CA LEU A 155 7.13 -10.73 -1.94
C LEU A 155 6.40 -11.98 -2.40
N MET A 156 5.66 -11.89 -3.50
CA MET A 156 4.93 -13.03 -4.05
C MET A 156 5.85 -14.15 -4.49
N ARG A 157 6.98 -13.83 -5.13
CA ARG A 157 8.01 -14.82 -5.44
C ARG A 157 8.48 -15.54 -4.18
N THR A 158 8.76 -14.80 -3.09
CA THR A 158 9.22 -15.39 -1.82
C THR A 158 8.17 -16.33 -1.22
N PHE A 159 6.88 -16.00 -1.33
CA PHE A 159 5.80 -16.89 -0.91
C PHE A 159 5.69 -18.13 -1.81
N MET A 160 5.73 -17.93 -3.13
CA MET A 160 5.66 -19.02 -4.11
C MET A 160 6.84 -19.98 -3.94
N ASP A 161 8.05 -19.48 -3.69
CA ASP A 161 9.26 -20.29 -3.48
C ASP A 161 9.16 -21.24 -2.26
N GLN A 162 8.23 -20.99 -1.32
CA GLN A 162 7.97 -21.90 -0.19
C GLN A 162 7.09 -23.09 -0.58
N ILE A 163 6.37 -23.01 -1.70
CA ILE A 163 5.52 -24.09 -2.21
C ILE A 163 6.43 -25.09 -2.94
N PRO A 164 6.51 -26.36 -2.49
CA PRO A 164 7.37 -27.38 -3.10
C PRO A 164 7.04 -27.57 -4.58
N ARG A 165 8.09 -27.66 -5.42
CA ARG A 165 7.95 -27.80 -6.88
C ARG A 165 7.35 -29.14 -7.29
N GLU A 166 7.47 -30.13 -6.43
CA GLU A 166 6.92 -31.47 -6.59
C GLU A 166 5.39 -31.43 -6.73
N LEU A 167 4.73 -30.41 -6.17
CA LEU A 167 3.28 -30.20 -6.36
C LEU A 167 2.96 -29.79 -7.81
N ASP A 168 3.78 -28.92 -8.40
CA ASP A 168 3.63 -28.49 -9.80
C ASP A 168 3.87 -29.68 -10.74
N GLU A 169 4.86 -30.54 -10.44
CA GLU A 169 5.16 -31.76 -11.19
C GLU A 169 4.06 -32.83 -11.05
N ALA A 170 3.53 -33.04 -9.84
CA ALA A 170 2.45 -33.99 -9.58
C ALA A 170 1.15 -33.57 -10.29
N MET A 171 0.84 -32.27 -10.34
CA MET A 171 -0.29 -31.76 -11.12
C MET A 171 -0.12 -32.00 -12.62
N ALA A 172 1.07 -31.72 -13.16
CA ALA A 172 1.35 -31.96 -14.57
C ALA A 172 1.18 -33.44 -14.95
N LEU A 173 1.63 -34.36 -14.09
CA LEU A 173 1.43 -35.81 -14.28
C LEU A 173 -0.06 -36.20 -14.19
N ALA A 174 -0.80 -35.63 -13.23
CA ALA A 174 -2.22 -35.93 -13.05
C ALA A 174 -3.08 -35.45 -14.23
N ASP A 175 -2.78 -34.28 -14.79
CA ASP A 175 -3.46 -33.77 -15.99
C ASP A 175 -3.15 -34.63 -17.22
N ASP A 176 -1.90 -35.05 -17.43
CA ASP A 176 -1.52 -35.96 -18.52
C ASP A 176 -2.30 -37.28 -18.46
N ILE A 177 -2.41 -37.87 -17.26
CA ILE A 177 -3.22 -39.07 -17.02
C ILE A 177 -4.71 -38.83 -17.33
N ARG A 178 -5.23 -37.62 -17.07
CA ARG A 178 -6.63 -37.26 -17.35
C ARG A 178 -6.89 -37.07 -18.85
N PHE A 179 -5.93 -36.56 -19.62
CA PHE A 179 -6.06 -36.35 -21.07
C PHE A 179 -5.88 -37.63 -21.90
N HIS A 180 -5.29 -38.68 -21.34
CA HIS A 180 -5.08 -39.97 -22.01
C HIS A 180 -6.13 -41.05 -21.65
N ARG A 181 -7.23 -40.66 -21.00
CA ARG A 181 -8.45 -41.47 -20.82
C ARG A 181 -9.62 -40.87 -21.60
#